data_AF-A0A7Y6ZEI9-F1
#
_entry.id   AF-A0A7Y6ZEI9-F1
#
_cell.length_a   1.000
_cell.length_b   1.000
_cell.length_c   1.000
_cell.angle_alpha   90.00
_cell.angle_beta   90.00
_cell.angle_gamma   90.00
#
_symmetry.space_group_name_H-M   'P 1'
#
loop_
_entity.id
_entity.type
_entity.pdbx_description
1 polymer ?
#
loop_
_entity_poly.entity_id
_entity_poly.type
_entity_poly.pdbx_seq_one_letter_code
_entity_poly.pdbx_strand_id
1 'polypeptide(L)'
;MQRHLRKAALACLAAGFAQSATAQAVCDGVVVFQCATDAEPREQITVCAQDARFSLVCHALETGEPYDDTPLIAEAATTWFRWQEGDDLRVGLGFWSTDLGAPVTLHASLPWDDMEEAVAQDGPAEMWLQSAHWHPDVDQTLCLSQTVYADTEALWAPLETRGPIGLFFSQDVVVPEPNAVGVAEVMPLPSGEGLAVYATARPNAATPVWWQLYEGDTVDVIAREGDFLAVAIPTYGVTACLIRPEQLYTPYQGPCATGWVDGTYLDRVQ
;
A
#
# COMPACT_ATOMS: atom_id res chain seq x y z
N MET A 1 7.83 -16.40 -23.68
CA MET A 1 8.06 -17.86 -23.65
C MET A 1 7.49 -18.37 -22.34
N GLN A 2 6.37 -19.08 -22.40
CA GLN A 2 5.74 -19.72 -21.24
C GLN A 2 6.68 -20.80 -20.68
N ARG A 3 7.04 -20.69 -19.40
CA ARG A 3 7.52 -21.82 -18.60
C ARG A 3 6.65 -21.91 -17.36
N HIS A 4 5.68 -22.82 -17.42
CA HIS A 4 5.03 -23.36 -16.23
C HIS A 4 6.09 -24.07 -15.38
N LEU A 5 6.47 -23.48 -14.25
CA LEU A 5 7.23 -24.16 -13.22
C LEU A 5 6.37 -24.20 -11.96
N ARG A 6 5.68 -25.33 -11.79
CA ARG A 6 5.21 -25.78 -10.48
C ARG A 6 6.47 -26.04 -9.64
N LYS A 7 6.73 -25.20 -8.63
CA LYS A 7 7.67 -25.50 -7.55
C LYS A 7 6.99 -25.24 -6.20
N ALA A 8 7.39 -26.05 -5.23
CA ALA A 8 6.63 -26.44 -4.04
C ALA A 8 6.19 -25.29 -3.12
N ALA A 9 4.93 -25.36 -2.69
CA ALA A 9 4.46 -24.74 -1.46
C ALA A 9 4.64 -25.72 -0.27
N LEU A 10 4.84 -25.12 0.91
CA LEU A 10 4.92 -25.68 2.28
C LEU A 10 6.27 -26.26 2.77
N ALA A 11 6.80 -25.68 3.85
CA ALA A 11 6.59 -26.22 5.20
C ALA A 11 7.00 -25.23 6.32
N CYS A 12 6.08 -25.03 7.27
CA CYS A 12 6.24 -24.24 8.49
C CYS A 12 7.38 -24.75 9.39
N LEU A 13 8.15 -23.83 9.97
CA LEU A 13 9.00 -24.13 11.12
C LEU A 13 8.13 -24.28 12.39
N ALA A 14 8.37 -25.39 13.10
CA ALA A 14 7.49 -26.07 14.05
C ALA A 14 7.19 -25.37 15.40
N ALA A 15 7.17 -24.03 15.46
CA ALA A 15 6.60 -23.29 16.58
C ALA A 15 5.16 -22.78 16.30
N GLY A 16 4.71 -22.85 15.03
CA GLY A 16 3.56 -22.12 14.51
C GLY A 16 2.24 -22.88 14.33
N PHE A 17 2.01 -24.07 14.91
CA PHE A 17 0.75 -24.80 14.68
C PHE A 17 -0.48 -24.12 15.30
N ALA A 18 -0.34 -23.49 16.48
CA ALA A 18 -1.41 -22.69 17.07
C ALA A 18 -1.60 -21.35 16.33
N GLN A 19 -0.49 -20.70 15.97
CA GLN A 19 -0.49 -19.39 15.29
C GLN A 19 -0.99 -19.45 13.84
N SER A 20 -0.72 -20.55 13.12
CA SER A 20 -1.27 -20.77 11.77
C SER A 20 -2.76 -21.09 11.81
N ALA A 21 -3.23 -21.79 12.86
CA ALA A 21 -4.65 -22.07 13.03
C ALA A 21 -5.46 -20.79 13.35
N THR A 22 -4.92 -19.89 14.17
CA THR A 22 -5.54 -18.59 14.45
C THR A 22 -5.50 -17.66 13.24
N ALA A 23 -4.39 -17.62 12.49
CA ALA A 23 -4.32 -16.86 11.23
C ALA A 23 -5.37 -17.32 10.23
N GLN A 24 -5.46 -18.64 9.97
CA GLN A 24 -6.41 -19.15 9.00
C GLN A 24 -7.87 -18.93 9.42
N ALA A 25 -8.15 -18.87 10.72
CA ALA A 25 -9.49 -18.63 11.24
C ALA A 25 -10.01 -17.21 10.96
N VAL A 26 -9.13 -16.22 10.87
CA VAL A 26 -9.47 -14.83 10.52
C VAL A 26 -9.30 -14.52 9.03
N CYS A 27 -9.01 -15.56 8.23
CA CYS A 27 -8.63 -15.41 6.84
C CYS A 27 -9.68 -16.00 5.90
N ASP A 28 -10.37 -15.12 5.16
CA ASP A 28 -11.35 -15.52 4.14
C ASP A 28 -10.69 -16.06 2.84
N GLY A 29 -9.35 -16.13 2.79
CA GLY A 29 -8.56 -16.58 1.65
C GLY A 29 -7.29 -17.32 2.05
N VAL A 30 -6.21 -17.09 1.30
CA VAL A 30 -4.89 -17.67 1.59
C VAL A 30 -4.09 -16.68 2.43
N VAL A 31 -3.48 -17.15 3.52
CA VAL A 31 -2.56 -16.33 4.31
C VAL A 31 -1.31 -16.07 3.48
N VAL A 32 -1.02 -14.80 3.18
CA VAL A 32 0.18 -14.37 2.43
C VAL A 32 1.25 -13.76 3.32
N PHE A 33 0.87 -13.19 4.47
CA PHE A 33 1.80 -12.82 5.53
C PHE A 33 1.19 -13.10 6.90
N GLN A 34 2.03 -13.45 7.88
CA GLN A 34 1.65 -13.39 9.28
C GLN A 34 2.88 -13.13 10.17
N CYS A 35 2.65 -12.54 11.35
CA CYS A 35 3.64 -12.47 12.42
C CYS A 35 2.96 -12.23 13.78
N ALA A 36 3.67 -12.53 14.87
CA ALA A 36 3.33 -12.00 16.18
C ALA A 36 4.11 -10.69 16.43
N THR A 37 3.47 -9.72 17.08
CA THR A 37 4.11 -8.45 17.45
C THR A 37 5.11 -8.64 18.59
N ASP A 38 6.11 -7.76 18.68
CA ASP A 38 7.10 -7.73 19.78
C ASP A 38 6.57 -6.99 21.04
N ALA A 39 5.36 -6.43 20.96
CA ALA A 39 4.70 -5.76 22.07
C ALA A 39 3.94 -6.73 22.99
N GLU A 40 3.67 -6.31 24.24
CA GLU A 40 2.81 -7.03 25.18
C GLU A 40 1.55 -6.20 25.51
N PRO A 41 0.33 -6.76 25.44
CA PRO A 41 0.02 -8.15 25.05
C PRO A 41 0.36 -8.41 23.57
N ARG A 42 0.85 -9.62 23.27
CA ARG A 42 1.19 -10.00 21.89
C ARG A 42 -0.06 -10.07 21.03
N GLU A 43 0.01 -9.35 19.92
CA GLU A 43 -0.97 -9.38 18.84
C GLU A 43 -0.43 -10.22 17.70
N GLN A 44 -1.31 -10.64 16.80
CA GLN A 44 -0.97 -11.30 15.56
C GLN A 44 -1.47 -10.46 14.39
N ILE A 45 -0.57 -10.15 13.47
CA ILE A 45 -0.88 -9.53 12.18
C ILE A 45 -1.04 -10.66 11.19
N THR A 46 -2.19 -10.73 10.52
CA THR A 46 -2.47 -11.71 9.46
C THR A 46 -2.93 -10.98 8.20
N VAL A 47 -2.26 -11.25 7.07
CA VAL A 47 -2.66 -10.72 5.76
C VAL A 47 -3.11 -11.86 4.87
N CYS A 48 -4.29 -11.69 4.29
CA CYS A 48 -4.95 -12.66 3.45
C CYS A 48 -5.06 -12.15 2.03
N ALA A 49 -4.83 -13.01 1.05
CA ALA A 49 -5.17 -12.77 -0.34
C ALA A 49 -6.41 -13.57 -0.72
N GLN A 50 -7.37 -12.91 -1.35
CA GLN A 50 -8.55 -13.51 -1.95
C GLN A 50 -8.87 -12.80 -3.25
N ASP A 51 -8.92 -13.54 -4.36
CA ASP A 51 -9.11 -13.00 -5.70
C ASP A 51 -8.11 -11.87 -6.02
N ALA A 52 -8.60 -10.64 -6.21
CA ALA A 52 -7.79 -9.45 -6.48
C ALA A 52 -7.72 -8.50 -5.26
N ARG A 53 -7.87 -9.03 -4.04
CA ARG A 53 -7.93 -8.26 -2.79
C ARG A 53 -7.01 -8.83 -1.73
N PHE A 54 -6.50 -7.94 -0.90
CA PHE A 54 -5.82 -8.26 0.34
C PHE A 54 -6.60 -7.69 1.52
N SER A 55 -6.64 -8.45 2.61
CA SER A 55 -7.18 -8.01 3.90
C SER A 55 -6.14 -8.21 4.99
N LEU A 56 -5.92 -7.19 5.80
CA LEU A 56 -5.06 -7.23 6.98
C LEU A 56 -5.93 -7.21 8.22
N VAL A 57 -5.69 -8.16 9.11
CA VAL A 57 -6.36 -8.30 10.40
C VAL A 57 -5.32 -8.30 11.50
N CYS A 58 -5.48 -7.41 12.47
CA CYS A 58 -4.80 -7.51 13.77
C CYS A 58 -5.74 -8.25 14.73
N HIS A 59 -5.26 -9.32 15.36
CA HIS A 59 -6.06 -10.13 16.27
C HIS A 59 -5.23 -10.64 17.45
N ALA A 60 -5.89 -11.01 18.54
CA ALA A 60 -5.23 -11.57 19.70
C ALA A 60 -4.54 -12.90 19.34
N LEU A 61 -3.27 -13.04 19.72
CA LEU A 61 -2.46 -14.23 19.41
C LEU A 61 -3.05 -15.51 20.02
N GLU A 62 -3.61 -15.41 21.24
CA GLU A 62 -4.10 -16.57 21.99
C GLU A 62 -5.53 -16.99 21.60
N THR A 63 -6.40 -16.02 21.30
CA THR A 63 -7.84 -16.27 21.09
C THR A 63 -8.25 -16.22 19.62
N GLY A 64 -7.46 -15.55 18.76
CA GLY A 64 -7.86 -15.25 17.39
C GLY A 64 -8.92 -14.16 17.27
N GLU A 65 -9.29 -13.51 18.37
CA GLU A 65 -10.30 -12.45 18.37
C GLU A 65 -9.75 -11.18 17.67
N PRO A 66 -10.42 -10.66 16.63
CA PRO A 66 -9.99 -9.43 15.96
C PRO A 66 -10.04 -8.24 16.89
N TYR A 67 -9.09 -7.31 16.77
CA TYR A 67 -9.15 -6.03 17.49
C TYR A 67 -10.04 -5.01 16.78
N ASP A 68 -10.04 -5.04 15.45
CA ASP A 68 -10.85 -4.18 14.61
C ASP A 68 -12.09 -4.93 14.12
N ASP A 69 -13.25 -4.26 14.14
CA ASP A 69 -14.51 -4.81 13.60
C ASP A 69 -14.43 -4.99 12.08
N THR A 70 -13.62 -4.17 11.40
CA THR A 70 -13.45 -4.20 9.94
C THR A 70 -11.98 -4.41 9.59
N PRO A 71 -11.64 -5.44 8.78
CA PRO A 71 -10.28 -5.61 8.31
C PRO A 71 -9.82 -4.43 7.46
N LEU A 72 -8.52 -4.14 7.52
CA LEU A 72 -7.89 -3.20 6.62
C LEU A 72 -7.85 -3.80 5.21
N ILE A 73 -8.42 -3.13 4.22
CA ILE A 73 -8.55 -3.66 2.86
C ILE A 73 -7.57 -2.98 1.90
N ALA A 74 -7.04 -3.77 0.98
CA ALA A 74 -6.25 -3.33 -0.15
C ALA A 74 -6.71 -4.04 -1.43
N GLU A 75 -7.06 -3.27 -2.45
CA GLU A 75 -7.35 -3.83 -3.77
C GLU A 75 -6.02 -4.07 -4.49
N ALA A 76 -5.75 -5.32 -4.90
CA ALA A 76 -4.60 -5.63 -5.73
C ALA A 76 -4.63 -4.82 -7.04
N ALA A 77 -5.79 -4.33 -7.48
CA ALA A 77 -6.06 -3.35 -8.55
C ALA A 77 -5.40 -1.97 -8.40
N THR A 78 -5.32 -1.45 -7.18
CA THR A 78 -5.06 -0.01 -6.94
C THR A 78 -4.18 0.28 -5.73
N THR A 79 -3.91 -0.72 -4.89
CA THR A 79 -3.11 -0.52 -3.68
C THR A 79 -1.66 -0.22 -4.01
N TRP A 80 -1.01 0.52 -3.11
CA TRP A 80 0.43 0.69 -3.10
C TRP A 80 1.09 -0.66 -2.84
N PHE A 81 2.01 -0.99 -3.72
CA PHE A 81 2.78 -2.19 -3.63
C PHE A 81 4.17 -1.87 -4.12
N ARG A 82 5.21 -2.32 -3.41
CA ARG A 82 6.58 -2.25 -3.88
C ARG A 82 7.26 -3.58 -3.63
N TRP A 83 8.17 -3.94 -4.52
CA TRP A 83 9.11 -5.00 -4.23
C TRP A 83 10.48 -4.67 -4.82
N GLN A 84 11.52 -5.16 -4.18
CA GLN A 84 12.89 -5.02 -4.62
C GLN A 84 13.66 -6.28 -4.23
N GLU A 85 14.33 -6.89 -5.22
CA GLU A 85 15.34 -7.92 -5.01
C GLU A 85 16.73 -7.28 -4.83
N GLY A 86 17.52 -7.87 -3.94
CA GLY A 86 18.89 -7.52 -3.60
C GLY A 86 19.46 -8.64 -2.73
N ASP A 87 20.21 -8.29 -1.68
CA ASP A 87 20.62 -9.28 -0.67
C ASP A 87 19.42 -9.90 0.09
N ASP A 88 18.31 -9.16 0.15
CA ASP A 88 17.02 -9.57 0.69
C ASP A 88 15.90 -9.20 -0.30
N LEU A 89 14.77 -9.93 -0.25
CA LEU A 89 13.53 -9.52 -0.88
C LEU A 89 12.80 -8.54 0.03
N ARG A 90 12.70 -7.28 -0.41
CA ARG A 90 11.95 -6.25 0.30
C ARG A 90 10.58 -6.09 -0.32
N VAL A 91 9.54 -6.18 0.50
CA VAL A 91 8.15 -5.99 0.10
C VAL A 91 7.54 -4.82 0.87
N GLY A 92 6.66 -4.08 0.21
CA GLY A 92 5.74 -3.16 0.87
C GLY A 92 4.34 -3.29 0.28
N LEU A 93 3.31 -3.29 1.13
CA LEU A 93 1.91 -3.35 0.74
C LEU A 93 1.09 -2.35 1.57
N GLY A 94 0.36 -1.47 0.90
CA GLY A 94 -0.46 -0.44 1.53
C GLY A 94 -1.86 -0.95 1.81
N PHE A 95 -2.45 -0.46 2.90
CA PHE A 95 -3.82 -0.74 3.30
C PHE A 95 -4.51 0.55 3.74
N TRP A 96 -5.84 0.56 3.63
CA TRP A 96 -6.65 1.64 4.19
C TRP A 96 -7.27 1.22 5.53
N SER A 97 -6.99 1.96 6.59
CA SER A 97 -7.75 1.85 7.85
C SER A 97 -8.95 2.79 7.78
N THR A 98 -10.15 2.21 7.81
CA THR A 98 -11.40 2.98 7.92
C THR A 98 -11.50 3.68 9.27
N ASP A 99 -10.99 3.05 10.31
CA ASP A 99 -11.18 3.49 11.70
C ASP A 99 -10.22 4.63 12.06
N LEU A 100 -8.98 4.55 11.56
CA LEU A 100 -7.99 5.62 11.70
C LEU A 100 -8.14 6.71 10.63
N GLY A 101 -8.88 6.44 9.54
CA GLY A 101 -8.96 7.33 8.39
C GLY A 101 -7.59 7.63 7.78
N ALA A 102 -6.66 6.67 7.87
CA ALA A 102 -5.26 6.84 7.49
C ALA A 102 -4.72 5.56 6.82
N PRO A 103 -3.71 5.67 5.93
CA PRO A 103 -3.12 4.50 5.32
C PRO A 103 -2.11 3.85 6.28
N VAL A 104 -2.10 2.52 6.27
CA VAL A 104 -1.15 1.68 7.00
C VAL A 104 -0.35 0.89 5.99
N THR A 105 0.96 0.80 6.18
CA THR A 105 1.85 0.09 5.28
C THR A 105 2.44 -1.12 5.98
N LEU A 106 2.23 -2.30 5.41
CA LEU A 106 3.00 -3.48 5.75
C LEU A 106 4.32 -3.42 5.02
N HIS A 107 5.40 -3.63 5.75
CA HIS A 107 6.73 -3.84 5.21
C HIS A 107 7.23 -5.22 5.59
N ALA A 108 7.95 -5.87 4.68
CA ALA A 108 8.68 -7.10 4.95
C ALA A 108 10.07 -7.06 4.31
N SER A 109 11.06 -7.59 5.03
CA SER A 109 12.38 -7.92 4.52
C SER A 109 12.57 -9.42 4.71
N LEU A 110 12.62 -10.16 3.62
CA LEU A 110 12.69 -11.62 3.61
C LEU A 110 14.05 -12.05 3.07
N PRO A 111 14.69 -13.06 3.67
CA PRO A 111 15.96 -13.55 3.17
C PRO A 111 15.76 -14.11 1.76
N TRP A 112 16.66 -13.80 0.84
CA TRP A 112 16.54 -14.15 -0.58
C TRP A 112 17.66 -15.11 -1.01
N ASP A 113 17.29 -16.16 -1.77
CA ASP A 113 18.23 -17.07 -2.40
C ASP A 113 18.29 -16.79 -3.91
N ASP A 114 19.33 -16.06 -4.32
CA ASP A 114 19.60 -15.72 -5.73
C ASP A 114 19.73 -16.95 -6.63
N MET A 115 20.14 -18.11 -6.09
CA MET A 115 20.36 -19.32 -6.88
C MET A 115 19.05 -20.04 -7.17
N GLU A 116 18.12 -20.05 -6.22
CA GLU A 116 16.79 -20.67 -6.37
C GLU A 116 15.72 -19.69 -6.84
N GLU A 117 16.03 -18.39 -6.90
CA GLU A 117 15.09 -17.29 -7.20
C GLU A 117 13.86 -17.33 -6.29
N ALA A 118 14.10 -17.52 -4.98
CA ALA A 118 13.04 -17.70 -4.00
C ALA A 118 13.42 -17.17 -2.61
N VAL A 119 12.41 -16.95 -1.77
CA VAL A 119 12.61 -16.63 -0.35
C VAL A 119 13.29 -17.82 0.33
N ALA A 120 14.45 -17.57 0.94
CA ALA A 120 15.20 -18.57 1.67
C ALA A 120 14.45 -19.00 2.94
N GLN A 121 14.56 -20.28 3.30
CA GLN A 121 13.91 -20.80 4.51
C GLN A 121 14.70 -20.49 5.79
N ASP A 122 15.98 -20.16 5.63
CA ASP A 122 16.91 -19.86 6.72
C ASP A 122 17.38 -18.40 6.59
N GLY A 123 17.24 -17.64 7.67
CA GLY A 123 17.66 -16.24 7.73
C GLY A 123 16.70 -15.39 8.57
N PRO A 124 17.15 -14.22 9.05
CA PRO A 124 16.26 -13.30 9.75
C PRO A 124 15.25 -12.72 8.76
N ALA A 125 13.96 -12.93 9.02
CA ALA A 125 12.89 -12.19 8.37
C ALA A 125 12.44 -11.05 9.28
N GLU A 126 12.17 -9.90 8.69
CA GLU A 126 11.63 -8.73 9.37
C GLU A 126 10.29 -8.38 8.77
N MET A 127 9.35 -8.00 9.63
CA MET A 127 8.05 -7.51 9.20
C MET A 127 7.58 -6.45 10.19
N TRP A 128 6.91 -5.41 9.70
CA TRP A 128 6.33 -4.38 10.55
C TRP A 128 5.17 -3.69 9.86
N LEU A 129 4.25 -3.17 10.66
CA LEU A 129 3.28 -2.17 10.22
C LEU A 129 3.83 -0.80 10.50
N GLN A 130 3.57 0.13 9.59
CA GLN A 130 3.94 1.53 9.73
C GLN A 130 2.75 2.41 9.37
N SER A 131 2.54 3.49 10.12
CA SER A 131 1.68 4.57 9.66
C SER A 131 2.26 5.23 8.39
N ALA A 132 1.45 6.05 7.73
CA ALA A 132 1.91 6.78 6.56
C ALA A 132 3.18 7.58 6.86
N HIS A 133 4.22 7.43 6.03
CA HIS A 133 5.51 8.10 6.24
C HIS A 133 5.46 9.64 6.16
N TRP A 134 4.34 10.19 5.67
CA TRP A 134 4.07 11.63 5.62
C TRP A 134 3.31 12.14 6.85
N HIS A 135 2.90 11.26 7.76
CA HIS A 135 2.30 11.66 9.03
C HIS A 135 3.38 12.33 9.91
N PRO A 136 3.04 13.38 10.70
CA PRO A 136 4.00 14.07 11.56
C PRO A 136 4.75 13.14 12.53
N ASP A 137 4.04 12.13 13.03
CA ASP A 137 4.57 11.05 13.85
C ASP A 137 4.40 9.72 13.11
N VAL A 138 5.50 9.01 12.86
CA VAL A 138 5.51 7.70 12.21
C VAL A 138 5.50 6.62 13.28
N ASP A 139 4.37 5.93 13.40
CA ASP A 139 4.21 4.81 14.31
C ASP A 139 4.61 3.51 13.63
N GLN A 140 5.29 2.65 14.38
CA GLN A 140 5.72 1.34 13.92
C GLN A 140 5.33 0.24 14.90
N THR A 141 4.72 -0.81 14.38
CA THR A 141 4.44 -2.05 15.10
C THR A 141 5.35 -3.15 14.55
N LEU A 142 6.37 -3.51 15.32
CA LEU A 142 7.38 -4.49 14.91
C LEU A 142 6.93 -5.93 15.19
N CYS A 143 7.27 -6.83 14.28
CA CYS A 143 7.09 -8.27 14.45
C CYS A 143 8.32 -8.93 15.08
N LEU A 144 8.09 -10.03 15.79
CA LEU A 144 9.13 -10.97 16.17
C LEU A 144 9.61 -11.74 14.95
N SER A 145 10.90 -11.59 14.59
CA SER A 145 11.49 -12.18 13.37
C SER A 145 11.23 -13.67 13.20
N GLN A 146 11.29 -14.46 14.28
CA GLN A 146 11.06 -15.91 14.26
C GLN A 146 9.60 -16.33 14.00
N THR A 147 8.67 -15.38 13.97
CA THR A 147 7.25 -15.63 13.75
C THR A 147 6.78 -15.16 12.37
N VAL A 148 7.64 -14.49 11.62
CA VAL A 148 7.32 -13.99 10.29
C VAL A 148 7.16 -15.18 9.34
N TYR A 149 6.02 -15.21 8.65
CA TYR A 149 5.75 -16.10 7.55
C TYR A 149 5.28 -15.27 6.36
N ALA A 150 5.70 -15.69 5.16
CA ALA A 150 5.34 -15.08 3.90
C ALA A 150 5.12 -16.17 2.83
N ASP A 151 4.00 -16.09 2.11
CA ASP A 151 3.76 -16.84 0.87
C ASP A 151 3.81 -15.85 -0.30
N THR A 152 5.00 -15.67 -0.85
CA THR A 152 5.24 -14.71 -1.94
C THR A 152 4.56 -15.12 -3.23
N GLU A 153 4.40 -16.42 -3.50
CA GLU A 153 3.70 -16.88 -4.71
C GLU A 153 2.21 -16.53 -4.66
N ALA A 154 1.56 -16.78 -3.52
CA ALA A 154 0.17 -16.39 -3.30
C ALA A 154 -0.01 -14.86 -3.27
N LEU A 155 1.03 -14.11 -2.86
CA LEU A 155 1.07 -12.65 -2.96
C LEU A 155 1.16 -12.16 -4.42
N TRP A 156 1.93 -12.86 -5.27
CA TRP A 156 2.14 -12.48 -6.68
C TRP A 156 0.93 -12.75 -7.56
N ALA A 157 0.17 -13.82 -7.31
CA ALA A 157 -0.97 -14.18 -8.17
C ALA A 157 -2.00 -13.04 -8.36
N PRO A 158 -2.44 -12.31 -7.31
CA PRO A 158 -3.29 -11.12 -7.48
C PRO A 158 -2.61 -9.92 -8.18
N LEU A 159 -1.27 -9.89 -8.22
CA LEU A 159 -0.45 -8.81 -8.74
C LEU A 159 0.11 -9.09 -10.15
N GLU A 160 0.03 -10.32 -10.66
CA GLU A 160 0.63 -10.80 -11.93
C GLU A 160 0.26 -9.94 -13.16
N THR A 161 -0.94 -9.38 -13.19
CA THR A 161 -1.40 -8.57 -14.33
C THR A 161 -0.88 -7.12 -14.29
N ARG A 162 -0.04 -6.76 -13.31
CA ARG A 162 0.44 -5.40 -13.11
C ARG A 162 1.91 -5.28 -13.54
N GLY A 163 2.24 -4.16 -14.19
CA GLY A 163 3.63 -3.75 -14.39
C GLY A 163 4.28 -3.30 -13.06
N PRO A 164 5.56 -2.91 -13.05
CA PRO A 164 6.24 -2.42 -11.85
C PRO A 164 5.57 -1.14 -11.37
N ILE A 165 4.73 -1.23 -10.34
CA ILE A 165 4.07 -0.08 -9.72
C ILE A 165 4.89 0.32 -8.51
N GLY A 166 5.27 1.59 -8.45
CA GLY A 166 5.97 2.16 -7.31
C GLY A 166 5.08 2.95 -6.37
N LEU A 167 3.95 3.52 -6.81
CA LEU A 167 3.38 4.71 -6.17
C LEU A 167 1.84 4.68 -6.21
N PHE A 168 1.16 5.18 -5.18
CA PHE A 168 -0.30 5.12 -4.99
C PHE A 168 -1.04 5.68 -6.22
N PHE A 169 -2.02 4.95 -6.78
CA PHE A 169 -2.77 5.42 -7.94
C PHE A 169 -4.24 5.62 -7.60
N SER A 170 -4.82 6.64 -8.21
CA SER A 170 -6.27 6.83 -8.24
C SER A 170 -6.96 5.55 -8.71
N GLN A 171 -8.14 5.29 -8.16
CA GLN A 171 -9.08 4.31 -8.67
C GLN A 171 -9.70 4.75 -10.02
N ASP A 172 -9.64 6.04 -10.34
CA ASP A 172 -10.08 6.57 -11.63
C ASP A 172 -8.94 6.53 -12.65
N VAL A 173 -9.29 6.30 -13.92
CA VAL A 173 -8.35 6.49 -15.02
C VAL A 173 -8.13 7.98 -15.19
N VAL A 174 -6.95 8.46 -14.79
CA VAL A 174 -6.56 9.86 -14.95
C VAL A 174 -6.01 10.07 -16.35
N VAL A 175 -6.66 10.94 -17.13
CA VAL A 175 -6.23 11.32 -18.49
C VAL A 175 -5.80 12.79 -18.45
N PRO A 176 -4.51 13.10 -18.63
CA PRO A 176 -4.08 14.49 -18.57
C PRO A 176 -4.62 15.33 -19.73
N GLU A 177 -5.19 16.49 -19.41
CA GLU A 177 -5.76 17.42 -20.39
C GLU A 177 -5.04 18.77 -20.38
N PRO A 178 -4.81 19.44 -21.54
CA PRO A 178 -4.00 20.67 -21.58
C PRO A 178 -4.55 21.84 -20.75
N ASN A 179 -5.87 21.90 -20.56
CA ASN A 179 -6.57 22.91 -19.75
C ASN A 179 -6.52 22.60 -18.25
N ALA A 180 -6.23 21.36 -17.88
CA ALA A 180 -6.12 20.91 -16.50
C ALA A 180 -4.65 20.83 -16.04
N VAL A 181 -3.73 20.46 -16.94
CA VAL A 181 -2.31 20.34 -16.59
C VAL A 181 -1.75 21.70 -16.13
N GLY A 182 -1.00 21.70 -15.03
CA GLY A 182 -0.35 22.89 -14.48
C GLY A 182 0.23 22.61 -13.11
N VAL A 183 0.74 23.64 -12.45
CA VAL A 183 1.30 23.53 -11.10
C VAL A 183 0.40 24.28 -10.12
N ALA A 184 0.09 23.66 -8.99
CA ALA A 184 -0.65 24.30 -7.93
C ALA A 184 0.04 24.17 -6.57
N GLU A 185 -0.18 25.16 -5.73
CA GLU A 185 0.25 25.18 -4.33
C GLU A 185 -0.95 24.99 -3.41
N VAL A 186 -0.77 24.23 -2.33
CA VAL A 186 -1.82 23.99 -1.34
C VAL A 186 -1.98 25.24 -0.47
N MET A 187 -3.19 25.78 -0.50
CA MET A 187 -3.56 26.96 0.29
C MET A 187 -3.70 26.65 1.79
N PRO A 188 -3.67 27.67 2.66
CA PRO A 188 -3.92 27.49 4.09
C PRO A 188 -5.29 26.84 4.34
N LEU A 189 -5.29 25.74 5.11
CA LEU A 189 -6.50 24.97 5.41
C LEU A 189 -7.14 25.46 6.72
N PRO A 190 -8.47 25.72 6.76
CA PRO A 190 -9.13 26.28 7.94
C PRO A 190 -9.03 25.43 9.21
N SER A 191 -8.93 24.11 9.06
CA SER A 191 -8.85 23.15 10.18
C SER A 191 -7.43 22.95 10.70
N GLY A 192 -6.40 23.33 9.93
CA GLY A 192 -5.00 22.94 10.18
C GLY A 192 -4.71 21.45 9.93
N GLU A 193 -5.72 20.64 9.59
CA GLU A 193 -5.55 19.28 9.08
C GLU A 193 -5.11 19.34 7.62
N GLY A 194 -4.33 18.37 7.14
CA GLY A 194 -3.86 18.33 5.76
C GLY A 194 -4.98 18.13 4.72
N LEU A 195 -4.75 18.58 3.49
CA LEU A 195 -5.64 18.42 2.35
C LEU A 195 -5.66 16.96 1.94
N ALA A 196 -6.79 16.30 2.16
CA ALA A 196 -7.02 14.91 1.81
C ALA A 196 -6.84 14.66 0.30
N VAL A 197 -6.02 13.68 -0.04
CA VAL A 197 -5.90 13.14 -1.40
C VAL A 197 -6.67 11.83 -1.50
N TYR A 198 -7.83 11.91 -2.14
CA TYR A 198 -8.79 10.83 -2.30
C TYR A 198 -8.38 9.86 -3.41
N ALA A 199 -8.79 8.61 -3.28
CA ALA A 199 -8.61 7.59 -4.30
C ALA A 199 -9.44 7.87 -5.57
N THR A 200 -10.55 8.61 -5.47
CA THR A 200 -11.44 8.93 -6.59
C THR A 200 -11.89 10.39 -6.58
N ALA A 201 -12.21 10.93 -7.76
CA ALA A 201 -12.78 12.26 -7.98
C ALA A 201 -14.18 12.46 -7.38
N ARG A 202 -14.85 11.37 -6.99
CA ARG A 202 -16.21 11.39 -6.45
C ARG A 202 -16.20 10.80 -5.03
N PRO A 203 -15.48 11.44 -4.09
CA PRO A 203 -15.35 10.87 -2.76
C PRO A 203 -16.70 10.84 -2.04
N ASN A 204 -16.88 9.80 -1.24
CA ASN A 204 -17.94 9.65 -0.26
C ASN A 204 -17.32 9.32 1.10
N ALA A 205 -18.16 9.14 2.14
CA ALA A 205 -17.69 8.90 3.50
C ALA A 205 -16.78 7.66 3.67
N ALA A 206 -16.82 6.71 2.73
CA ALA A 206 -15.99 5.51 2.74
C ALA A 206 -14.82 5.58 1.73
N THR A 207 -14.62 6.70 1.03
CA THR A 207 -13.55 6.82 0.05
C THR A 207 -12.19 6.91 0.74
N PRO A 208 -11.22 6.06 0.36
CA PRO A 208 -9.88 6.11 0.92
C PRO A 208 -9.15 7.43 0.65
N VAL A 209 -8.44 7.96 1.66
CA VAL A 209 -7.59 9.15 1.61
C VAL A 209 -6.12 8.75 1.74
N TRP A 210 -5.50 8.34 0.65
CA TRP A 210 -4.18 7.67 0.69
C TRP A 210 -2.98 8.64 0.88
N TRP A 211 -3.23 9.95 0.87
CA TRP A 211 -2.23 10.98 1.15
C TRP A 211 -2.86 12.23 1.76
N GLN A 212 -2.06 13.06 2.44
CA GLN A 212 -2.43 14.42 2.79
C GLN A 212 -1.35 15.39 2.33
N LEU A 213 -1.78 16.52 1.79
CA LEU A 213 -0.90 17.63 1.44
C LEU A 213 -1.04 18.75 2.45
N TYR A 214 0.04 19.46 2.76
CA TYR A 214 0.04 20.54 3.73
C TYR A 214 0.21 21.90 3.05
N GLU A 215 -0.13 22.97 3.77
CA GLU A 215 0.04 24.34 3.29
C GLU A 215 1.46 24.57 2.75
N GLY A 216 1.55 25.11 1.54
CA GLY A 216 2.81 25.37 0.83
C GLY A 216 3.34 24.18 0.02
N ASP A 217 2.74 22.98 0.12
CA ASP A 217 3.09 21.87 -0.76
C ASP A 217 2.75 22.22 -2.21
N THR A 218 3.67 21.89 -3.12
CA THR A 218 3.47 22.07 -4.56
C THR A 218 3.15 20.74 -5.21
N VAL A 219 2.11 20.70 -6.04
CA VAL A 219 1.67 19.51 -6.77
C VAL A 219 1.48 19.81 -8.26
N ASP A 220 1.77 18.81 -9.09
CA ASP A 220 1.43 18.85 -10.51
C ASP A 220 -0.05 18.49 -10.66
N VAL A 221 -0.88 19.43 -11.08
CA VAL A 221 -2.27 19.14 -11.47
C VAL A 221 -2.24 18.50 -12.85
N ILE A 222 -2.95 17.39 -13.02
CA ILE A 222 -2.90 16.61 -14.26
C ILE A 222 -4.27 16.44 -14.92
N ALA A 223 -5.35 16.35 -14.14
CA ALA A 223 -6.71 16.27 -14.69
C ALA A 223 -7.71 16.98 -13.76
N ARG A 224 -8.95 17.13 -14.23
CA ARG A 224 -10.05 17.75 -13.49
C ARG A 224 -11.34 16.97 -13.69
N GLU A 225 -12.10 16.82 -12.62
CA GLU A 225 -13.45 16.23 -12.64
C GLU A 225 -14.32 17.03 -11.65
N GLY A 226 -15.19 17.88 -12.18
CA GLY A 226 -15.97 18.82 -11.36
C GLY A 226 -15.09 19.79 -10.57
N ASP A 227 -15.23 19.76 -9.24
CA ASP A 227 -14.46 20.58 -8.30
C ASP A 227 -13.18 19.89 -7.82
N PHE A 228 -12.99 18.60 -8.16
CA PHE A 228 -11.80 17.84 -7.81
C PHE A 228 -10.74 17.93 -8.90
N LEU A 229 -9.49 18.02 -8.46
CA LEU A 229 -8.31 18.05 -9.30
C LEU A 229 -7.49 16.78 -9.06
N ALA A 230 -7.15 16.08 -10.14
CA ALA A 230 -6.19 14.98 -10.07
C ALA A 230 -4.80 15.60 -9.97
N VAL A 231 -4.04 15.19 -8.96
CA VAL A 231 -2.68 15.65 -8.70
C VAL A 231 -1.70 14.49 -8.88
N ALA A 232 -0.51 14.80 -9.38
CA ALA A 232 0.64 13.91 -9.37
C ALA A 232 1.61 14.36 -8.28
N ILE A 233 1.93 13.45 -7.37
CA ILE A 233 2.71 13.72 -6.15
C ILE A 233 4.06 13.00 -6.26
N PRO A 234 5.20 13.73 -6.20
CA PRO A 234 6.52 13.13 -6.22
C PRO A 234 6.73 12.30 -4.96
N THR A 235 7.19 11.07 -5.14
CA THR A 235 7.33 10.10 -4.05
C THR A 235 8.58 9.26 -4.28
N TYR A 236 9.28 8.87 -3.21
CA TYR A 236 10.47 8.00 -3.22
C TYR A 236 11.53 8.34 -4.31
N GLY A 237 12.30 9.41 -4.11
CA GLY A 237 13.43 9.74 -5.00
C GLY A 237 13.03 10.34 -6.36
N VAL A 238 11.74 10.42 -6.65
CA VAL A 238 11.19 11.21 -7.76
C VAL A 238 11.17 12.68 -7.35
N THR A 239 11.80 13.53 -8.15
CA THR A 239 11.93 14.98 -7.87
C THR A 239 10.91 15.85 -8.62
N ALA A 240 10.22 15.31 -9.63
CA ALA A 240 9.21 16.02 -10.40
C ALA A 240 8.25 15.04 -11.11
N CYS A 241 6.99 15.44 -11.30
CA CYS A 241 5.96 14.66 -11.97
C CYS A 241 5.61 15.18 -13.37
N LEU A 242 6.61 15.78 -14.04
CA LEU A 242 6.43 16.49 -15.31
C LEU A 242 5.64 15.67 -16.34
N ILE A 243 4.47 16.18 -16.72
CA ILE A 243 3.68 15.67 -17.85
C ILE A 243 4.29 16.16 -19.16
N ARG A 244 4.73 15.23 -20.00
CA ARG A 244 5.20 15.56 -21.34
C ARG A 244 4.04 15.71 -22.31
N PRO A 245 4.14 16.54 -23.36
CA PRO A 245 3.06 16.74 -24.33
C PRO A 245 2.54 15.44 -24.97
N GLU A 246 3.40 14.45 -25.18
CA GLU A 246 3.05 13.14 -25.72
C GLU A 246 2.19 12.28 -24.77
N GLN A 247 2.07 12.63 -23.50
CA GLN A 247 1.27 11.91 -22.50
C GLN A 247 -0.16 12.49 -22.38
N LEU A 248 -0.44 13.63 -23.02
CA LEU A 248 -1.76 14.25 -23.04
C LEU A 248 -2.77 13.36 -23.77
N TYR A 249 -4.02 13.36 -23.30
CA TYR A 249 -5.14 12.55 -23.84
C TYR A 249 -4.93 11.03 -23.79
N THR A 250 -3.92 10.57 -23.04
CA THR A 250 -3.70 9.15 -22.76
C THR A 250 -3.74 8.91 -21.26
N PRO A 251 -4.13 7.71 -20.79
CA PRO A 251 -4.05 7.38 -19.37
C PRO A 251 -2.66 7.68 -18.81
N TYR A 252 -2.59 8.34 -17.66
CA TYR A 252 -1.34 8.65 -16.99
C TYR A 252 -0.57 7.37 -16.66
N GLN A 253 0.69 7.31 -17.07
CA GLN A 253 1.63 6.22 -16.80
C GLN A 253 2.94 6.72 -16.20
N GLY A 254 2.96 7.96 -15.70
CA GLY A 254 4.16 8.55 -15.12
C GLY A 254 4.52 7.91 -13.78
N PRO A 255 5.72 8.18 -13.27
CA PRO A 255 6.23 7.52 -12.08
C PRO A 255 5.47 7.94 -10.83
N CYS A 256 4.85 9.12 -10.79
CA CYS A 256 4.33 9.69 -9.55
C CYS A 256 3.03 9.04 -9.05
N ALA A 257 2.82 9.15 -7.74
CA ALA A 257 1.53 8.83 -7.16
C ALA A 257 0.45 9.78 -7.70
N THR A 258 -0.78 9.30 -7.82
CA THR A 258 -1.91 10.11 -8.31
C THR A 258 -3.16 9.94 -7.48
N GLY A 259 -3.96 11.00 -7.42
CA GLY A 259 -5.35 10.96 -6.97
C GLY A 259 -5.89 12.36 -6.78
N TRP A 260 -6.98 12.50 -6.04
CA TRP A 260 -7.88 13.63 -6.22
C TRP A 260 -7.96 14.49 -4.97
N VAL A 261 -7.83 15.80 -5.14
CA VAL A 261 -7.99 16.77 -4.06
C VAL A 261 -9.11 17.74 -4.39
N ASP A 262 -9.73 18.31 -3.37
CA ASP A 262 -10.68 19.41 -3.55
C ASP A 262 -9.91 20.64 -4.08
N GLY A 263 -10.22 21.02 -5.32
CA GLY A 263 -9.54 22.09 -6.04
C GLY A 263 -9.75 23.47 -5.41
N THR A 264 -10.72 23.61 -4.50
CA THR A 264 -10.93 24.85 -3.74
C THR A 264 -9.74 25.19 -2.84
N TYR A 265 -8.88 24.23 -2.53
CA TYR A 265 -7.69 24.41 -1.68
C TYR A 265 -6.37 24.43 -2.46
N LEU A 266 -6.43 24.53 -3.78
CA LEU A 266 -5.26 24.64 -4.65
C LEU A 266 -5.24 26.01 -5.33
N ASP A 267 -4.14 26.74 -5.20
CA ASP A 267 -3.88 27.96 -5.97
C ASP A 267 -2.96 27.68 -7.15
N ARG A 268 -3.34 28.11 -8.35
CA ARG A 268 -2.55 27.86 -9.56
C ARG A 268 -1.36 28.79 -9.61
N VAL A 269 -0.17 28.21 -9.62
CA VAL A 269 1.07 28.97 -9.66
C VAL A 269 1.50 29.23 -11.11
N GLN A 270 1.25 28.28 -12.03
CA GLN A 270 1.60 28.34 -13.46
C GLN A 270 0.66 27.52 -14.36
#